data_AF-A0A3E0HMF2-F1
#
_entry.id   AF-A0A3E0HMF2-F1
#
_cell.length_a   1.000
_cell.length_b   1.000
_cell.length_c   1.000
_cell.angle_alpha   90.00
_cell.angle_beta   90.00
_cell.angle_gamma   90.00
#
_symmetry.space_group_name_H-M   'P 1'
#
loop_
_entity.id
_entity.type
_entity.pdbx_description
1 polymer ?
#
loop_
_entity_poly.entity_id
_entity_poly.type
_entity_poly.pdbx_seq_one_letter_code
_entity_poly.pdbx_strand_id
1 'polypeptide(L)'
;MQTIRRIAVLGGVTVLAAAALAVPAAADTQVTELASLVDGGGRDAKAVNDQGQAAGTSLAPDKSVHAVRWDADGTITDLGDSFDGKWSIAYGINNGGVVVGEVDGDGHRNPTRWDADGTPTRLDLPDGAVGGEARAINNDGVIVGWTKIGDVDHGVR
;
A
#
# COMPACT_ATOMS: atom_id res chain seq x y z
N MET A 1 -60.63 -56.13 -1.95
CA MET A 1 -60.22 -54.91 -2.68
C MET A 1 -60.93 -53.72 -2.06
N GLN A 2 -60.34 -53.11 -1.03
CA GLN A 2 -60.65 -51.77 -0.49
C GLN A 2 -59.41 -51.35 0.31
N THR A 3 -58.91 -50.16 0.01
CA THR A 3 -57.54 -49.71 0.31
C THR A 3 -57.57 -48.75 1.51
N ILE A 4 -56.78 -49.00 2.55
CA ILE A 4 -56.63 -48.07 3.67
C ILE A 4 -55.65 -46.96 3.24
N ARG A 5 -56.13 -45.71 3.20
CA ARG A 5 -55.29 -44.50 3.02
C ARG A 5 -54.70 -44.08 4.38
N ARG A 6 -53.38 -44.08 4.51
CA ARG A 6 -52.67 -43.45 5.63
C ARG A 6 -52.30 -42.03 5.24
N ILE A 7 -52.76 -41.05 6.03
CA ILE A 7 -52.31 -39.66 5.99
C ILE A 7 -50.99 -39.63 6.76
N ALA A 8 -49.89 -39.29 6.10
CA ALA A 8 -48.63 -38.95 6.74
C ALA A 8 -48.49 -37.43 6.74
N VAL A 9 -48.57 -36.81 7.91
CA VAL A 9 -48.09 -35.45 8.14
C VAL A 9 -46.66 -35.58 8.64
N LEU A 10 -45.67 -35.24 7.82
CA LEU A 10 -44.31 -35.02 8.31
C LEU A 10 -44.17 -33.53 8.63
N GLY A 11 -43.99 -33.23 9.92
CA GLY A 11 -43.65 -31.90 10.39
C GLY A 11 -42.32 -31.43 9.83
N GLY A 12 -42.29 -30.21 9.31
CA GLY A 12 -41.06 -29.55 8.88
C GLY A 12 -40.18 -29.26 10.09
N VAL A 13 -38.94 -29.73 10.07
CA VAL A 13 -37.89 -29.26 10.97
C VAL A 13 -37.33 -27.97 10.37
N THR A 14 -37.69 -26.83 10.94
CA THR A 14 -36.98 -25.58 10.69
C THR A 14 -35.70 -25.59 11.52
N VAL A 15 -34.55 -25.72 10.86
CA VAL A 15 -33.25 -25.43 11.48
C VAL A 15 -33.11 -23.90 11.49
N LEU A 16 -33.19 -23.28 12.66
CA LEU A 16 -32.75 -21.90 12.83
C LEU A 16 -31.21 -21.91 12.72
N ALA A 17 -30.67 -21.36 11.64
CA ALA A 17 -29.26 -21.03 11.59
C ALA A 17 -29.02 -19.84 12.54
N ALA A 18 -28.29 -20.05 13.62
CA ALA A 18 -27.77 -18.96 14.43
C ALA A 18 -26.74 -18.20 13.57
N ALA A 19 -27.04 -16.94 13.24
CA ALA A 19 -26.05 -16.06 12.63
C ALA A 19 -24.95 -15.81 13.68
N ALA A 20 -23.76 -16.37 13.47
CA ALA A 20 -22.59 -15.98 14.24
C ALA A 20 -22.27 -14.53 13.89
N LEU A 21 -22.41 -13.63 14.86
CA LEU A 21 -21.89 -12.27 14.73
C LEU A 21 -20.37 -12.40 14.60
N ALA A 22 -19.82 -11.96 13.47
CA ALA A 22 -18.37 -11.83 13.33
C ALA A 22 -17.89 -10.84 14.40
N VAL A 23 -17.07 -11.32 15.33
CA VAL A 23 -16.35 -10.43 16.24
C VAL A 23 -15.46 -9.57 15.34
N PRO A 24 -15.53 -8.23 15.40
CA PRO A 24 -14.60 -7.41 14.63
C PRO A 24 -13.19 -7.85 15.02
N ALA A 25 -12.34 -8.14 14.01
CA ALA A 25 -10.95 -8.47 14.25
C ALA A 25 -10.37 -7.36 15.14
N ALA A 26 -10.01 -7.70 16.38
CA ALA A 26 -9.38 -6.75 17.27
C ALA A 26 -8.09 -6.29 16.58
N ALA A 27 -7.88 -4.97 16.51
CA ALA A 27 -6.61 -4.44 16.02
C ALA A 27 -5.49 -5.03 16.88
N ASP A 28 -4.41 -5.48 16.24
CA ASP A 28 -3.21 -5.85 16.98
C ASP A 28 -2.72 -4.62 17.74
N THR A 29 -2.68 -4.72 19.07
CA THR A 29 -2.20 -3.64 19.94
C THR A 29 -0.69 -3.73 20.18
N GLN A 30 -0.04 -4.78 19.67
CA GLN A 30 1.40 -4.93 19.78
C GLN A 30 2.11 -3.97 18.84
N VAL A 31 2.96 -3.12 19.39
CA VAL A 31 3.85 -2.27 18.59
C VAL A 31 5.07 -3.09 18.22
N THR A 32 5.17 -3.44 16.94
CA THR A 32 6.33 -4.14 16.38
C THR A 32 7.27 -3.14 15.73
N GLU A 33 8.54 -3.24 16.07
CA GLU A 33 9.58 -2.41 15.47
C GLU A 33 9.87 -2.89 14.04
N LEU A 34 9.80 -1.97 13.08
CA LEU A 34 10.10 -2.27 11.68
C LEU A 34 11.61 -2.47 11.48
N ALA A 35 11.98 -3.34 10.54
CA ALA A 35 13.37 -3.50 10.12
C ALA A 35 13.92 -2.20 9.51
N SER A 36 15.24 -2.05 9.54
CA SER A 36 15.98 -0.91 8.96
C SER A 36 16.99 -1.44 7.94
N LEU A 37 17.27 -0.68 6.89
CA LEU A 37 18.30 -1.04 5.90
C LEU A 37 19.71 -1.03 6.49
N VAL A 38 19.91 -0.24 7.55
CA VAL A 38 21.14 -0.21 8.36
C VAL A 38 20.80 -0.35 9.84
N ASP A 39 21.61 -1.10 10.59
CA ASP A 39 21.40 -1.32 12.03
C ASP A 39 21.30 0.02 12.79
N GLY A 40 20.22 0.19 13.53
CA GLY A 40 19.94 1.43 14.28
C GLY A 40 19.55 2.64 13.41
N GLY A 41 19.40 2.46 12.10
CA GLY A 41 18.97 3.51 11.18
C GLY A 41 17.56 4.02 11.46
N GLY A 42 17.34 5.30 11.20
CA GLY A 42 16.02 5.92 11.25
C GLY A 42 15.08 5.32 10.20
N ARG A 43 13.81 5.18 10.56
CA ARG A 43 12.73 4.75 9.67
C ARG A 43 11.40 5.37 10.04
N ASP A 44 10.58 5.60 9.04
CA ASP A 44 9.28 6.25 9.18
C ASP A 44 8.28 5.61 8.22
N ALA A 45 7.32 4.86 8.76
CA ALA A 45 6.24 4.26 7.98
C ALA A 45 5.14 5.29 7.71
N LYS A 46 4.74 5.42 6.44
CA LYS A 46 3.78 6.44 5.98
C LYS A 46 2.43 5.85 5.58
N ALA A 47 2.40 4.61 5.13
CA ALA A 47 1.19 3.93 4.69
C ALA A 47 1.21 2.44 5.03
N VAL A 48 0.02 1.85 5.14
CA VAL A 48 -0.22 0.42 5.38
C VAL A 48 -1.40 -0.04 4.52
N ASN A 49 -1.37 -1.28 4.04
CA ASN A 49 -2.46 -1.90 3.28
C ASN A 49 -3.16 -3.02 4.08
N ASP A 50 -4.26 -3.58 3.54
CA ASP A 50 -5.05 -4.62 4.23
C ASP A 50 -4.32 -5.97 4.34
N GLN A 51 -3.19 -6.14 3.65
CA GLN A 51 -2.33 -7.32 3.75
C GLN A 51 -1.30 -7.20 4.87
N GLY A 52 -1.30 -6.08 5.61
CA GLY A 52 -0.33 -5.81 6.67
C GLY A 52 1.05 -5.37 6.16
N GLN A 53 1.18 -5.07 4.86
CA GLN A 53 2.39 -4.47 4.32
C GLN A 53 2.38 -2.97 4.60
N ALA A 54 3.55 -2.42 4.87
CA ALA A 54 3.74 -0.99 5.08
C ALA A 54 4.72 -0.41 4.05
N ALA A 55 4.61 0.88 3.79
CA ALA A 55 5.55 1.62 2.94
C ALA A 55 5.97 2.93 3.63
N GLY A 56 7.20 3.35 3.37
CA GLY A 56 7.74 4.56 4.00
C GLY A 56 9.20 4.77 3.65
N THR A 57 10.00 5.19 4.64
CA THR A 57 11.43 5.47 4.46
C THR A 57 12.32 4.73 5.45
N SER A 58 13.56 4.46 5.04
CA SER A 58 14.65 3.99 5.90
C SER A 58 15.97 4.66 5.50
N LEU A 59 16.88 4.85 6.46
CA LEU A 59 18.25 5.28 6.16
C LEU A 59 19.02 4.13 5.49
N ALA A 60 19.63 4.41 4.35
CA ALA A 60 20.55 3.52 3.68
C ALA A 60 21.98 3.62 4.25
N PRO A 61 22.88 2.66 3.96
CA PRO A 61 24.26 2.66 4.47
C PRO A 61 25.08 3.91 4.12
N ASP A 62 24.78 4.57 2.99
CA ASP A 62 25.42 5.82 2.56
C ASP A 62 24.82 7.07 3.23
N LYS A 63 23.87 6.88 4.15
CA LYS A 63 23.10 7.89 4.90
C LYS A 63 22.06 8.65 4.07
N SER A 64 21.81 8.24 2.84
CA SER A 64 20.66 8.72 2.09
C SER A 64 19.36 8.14 2.67
N VAL A 65 18.23 8.75 2.30
CA VAL A 65 16.90 8.27 2.67
C VAL A 65 16.34 7.49 1.49
N HIS A 66 16.04 6.22 1.72
CA HIS A 66 15.45 5.34 0.71
C HIS A 66 13.97 5.10 1.00
N ALA A 67 13.16 5.06 -0.06
CA ALA A 67 11.84 4.48 -0.03
C ALA A 67 11.98 2.98 0.28
N VAL A 68 11.09 2.45 1.10
CA VAL A 68 11.10 1.03 1.46
C VAL A 68 9.69 0.49 1.57
N ARG A 69 9.56 -0.83 1.39
CA ARG A 69 8.37 -1.60 1.74
C ARG A 69 8.72 -2.61 2.82
N TRP A 70 7.86 -2.72 3.83
CA TRP A 70 7.88 -3.80 4.80
C TRP A 70 6.75 -4.76 4.51
N ASP A 71 7.06 -6.04 4.35
CA ASP A 71 6.06 -7.09 4.22
C ASP A 71 5.52 -7.47 5.61
N ALA A 72 4.39 -8.19 5.63
CA ALA A 72 3.69 -8.54 6.88
C ALA A 72 4.53 -9.42 7.82
N ASP A 73 5.53 -10.13 7.30
CA ASP A 73 6.49 -10.91 8.07
C ASP A 73 7.68 -10.09 8.61
N GLY A 74 7.70 -8.79 8.33
CA GLY A 74 8.75 -7.86 8.73
C GLY A 74 9.90 -7.74 7.73
N THR A 75 9.87 -8.48 6.61
CA THR A 75 10.89 -8.39 5.56
C THR A 75 10.90 -6.98 4.97
N ILE A 76 12.09 -6.36 4.92
CA ILE A 76 12.28 -5.05 4.30
C ILE A 76 12.78 -5.21 2.87
N THR A 77 12.12 -4.51 1.95
CA THR A 77 12.55 -4.34 0.57
C THR A 77 13.01 -2.90 0.39
N ASP A 78 14.26 -2.73 -0.06
CA ASP A 78 14.77 -1.44 -0.49
C ASP A 78 14.16 -1.08 -1.84
N LEU A 79 13.52 0.09 -1.92
CA LEU A 79 12.96 0.66 -3.15
C LEU A 79 13.80 1.85 -3.65
N GLY A 80 14.87 2.20 -2.93
CA GLY A 80 15.79 3.27 -3.26
C GLY A 80 17.05 2.78 -3.97
N ASP A 81 17.08 2.96 -5.29
CA ASP A 81 18.28 3.23 -6.11
C ASP A 81 17.82 3.21 -7.57
N SER A 82 16.99 4.20 -7.91
CA SER A 82 16.33 4.28 -9.20
C SER A 82 16.50 5.70 -9.72
N PHE A 83 17.04 5.87 -10.92
CA PHE A 83 17.23 7.16 -11.60
C PHE A 83 18.34 8.09 -11.06
N ASP A 84 19.44 7.53 -10.51
CA ASP A 84 20.58 8.30 -9.96
C ASP A 84 20.19 9.29 -8.84
N GLY A 85 19.03 9.07 -8.22
CA GLY A 85 18.43 9.93 -7.22
C GLY A 85 19.11 9.85 -5.86
N LYS A 86 19.21 10.99 -5.17
CA LYS A 86 19.91 11.06 -3.87
C LYS A 86 19.05 10.68 -2.67
N TRP A 87 17.74 10.61 -2.87
CA TRP A 87 16.79 10.17 -1.86
C TRP A 87 15.47 9.79 -2.54
N SER A 88 14.71 8.93 -1.87
CA SER A 88 13.37 8.50 -2.29
C SER A 88 12.45 8.35 -1.08
N ILE A 89 11.16 8.56 -1.32
CA ILE A 89 10.12 8.48 -0.28
C ILE A 89 8.92 7.73 -0.83
N ALA A 90 8.46 6.69 -0.13
CA ALA A 90 7.17 6.05 -0.40
C ALA A 90 6.07 6.71 0.45
N TYR A 91 4.97 7.13 -0.18
CA TYR A 91 3.83 7.78 0.47
C TYR A 91 2.57 6.91 0.54
N GLY A 92 2.36 6.03 -0.44
CA GLY A 92 1.16 5.21 -0.52
C GLY A 92 1.47 3.78 -0.95
N ILE A 93 0.63 2.84 -0.52
CA ILE A 93 0.67 1.43 -0.93
C ILE A 93 -0.76 0.92 -1.11
N ASN A 94 -1.01 0.11 -2.13
CA ASN A 94 -2.30 -0.58 -2.32
C ASN A 94 -2.23 -2.06 -1.92
N ASN A 95 -3.36 -2.76 -1.91
CA ASN A 95 -3.45 -4.18 -1.53
C ASN A 95 -2.75 -5.15 -2.51
N GLY A 96 -2.33 -4.67 -3.68
CA GLY A 96 -1.49 -5.43 -4.62
C GLY A 96 0.01 -5.31 -4.34
N GLY A 97 0.41 -4.58 -3.29
CA GLY A 97 1.82 -4.33 -2.96
C GLY A 97 2.49 -3.26 -3.82
N VAL A 98 1.71 -2.55 -4.66
CA VAL A 98 2.20 -1.43 -5.47
C VAL A 98 2.36 -0.20 -4.58
N VAL A 99 3.54 0.41 -4.65
CA VAL A 99 3.90 1.57 -3.85
C VAL A 99 3.99 2.82 -4.75
N VAL A 100 3.62 3.98 -4.22
CA VAL A 100 3.80 5.27 -4.91
C VAL A 100 4.46 6.28 -3.99
N GLY A 101 5.14 7.24 -4.61
CA GLY A 101 5.92 8.21 -3.88
C GLY A 101 6.70 9.15 -4.80
N GLU A 102 7.90 9.49 -4.36
CA GLU A 102 8.82 10.32 -5.12
C GLU A 102 10.25 9.83 -5.05
N VAL A 103 11.00 10.18 -6.09
CA VAL A 103 12.45 10.04 -6.17
C VAL A 103 13.05 11.39 -6.56
N ASP A 104 14.07 11.83 -5.83
CA ASP A 104 14.89 12.98 -6.21
C ASP A 104 15.62 12.69 -7.53
N GLY A 105 15.64 13.61 -8.47
CA GLY A 105 16.39 13.43 -9.71
C GLY A 105 16.24 14.62 -10.63
N ASP A 106 17.28 14.94 -11.41
CA ASP A 106 17.29 16.08 -12.35
C ASP A 106 16.99 17.45 -11.69
N GLY A 107 17.23 17.58 -10.37
CA GLY A 107 16.90 18.79 -9.60
C GLY A 107 15.42 18.93 -9.24
N HIS A 108 14.61 17.89 -9.46
CA HIS A 108 13.19 17.87 -9.22
C HIS A 108 12.75 16.64 -8.43
N ARG A 109 11.54 16.72 -7.87
CA ARG A 109 10.82 15.60 -7.28
C ARG A 109 10.10 14.85 -8.39
N ASN A 110 10.37 13.55 -8.51
CA ASN A 110 9.81 12.75 -9.60
C ASN A 110 8.77 11.79 -9.04
N PRO A 111 7.47 11.98 -9.34
CA PRO A 111 6.45 11.03 -8.95
C PRO A 111 6.81 9.65 -9.48
N THR A 112 6.87 8.68 -8.59
CA THR A 112 7.37 7.34 -8.91
C THR A 112 6.40 6.30 -8.38
N ARG A 113 6.21 5.26 -9.17
CA ARG A 113 5.48 4.05 -8.81
C ARG A 113 6.48 2.90 -8.75
N TRP A 114 6.44 2.12 -7.69
CA TRP A 114 7.16 0.85 -7.59
C TRP A 114 6.15 -0.29 -7.71
N ASP A 115 6.41 -1.22 -8.62
CA ASP A 115 5.65 -2.45 -8.75
C ASP A 115 5.81 -3.35 -7.51
N ALA A 116 4.99 -4.39 -7.42
CA ALA A 116 5.05 -5.34 -6.30
C ALA A 116 6.41 -6.05 -6.20
N ASP A 117 7.15 -6.16 -7.30
CA ASP A 117 8.52 -6.69 -7.33
C ASP A 117 9.59 -5.63 -7.00
N GLY A 118 9.19 -4.40 -6.72
CA GLY A 118 10.08 -3.27 -6.43
C GLY A 118 10.55 -2.51 -7.66
N THR A 119 10.13 -2.88 -8.87
CA THR A 119 10.55 -2.21 -10.10
C THR A 119 10.03 -0.76 -10.15
N PRO A 120 10.91 0.24 -10.25
CA PRO A 120 10.54 1.66 -10.29
C PRO A 120 10.08 2.10 -11.69
N THR A 121 9.06 2.95 -11.75
CA THR A 121 8.62 3.66 -12.96
C THR A 121 8.33 5.11 -12.59
N ARG A 122 9.04 6.05 -13.22
CA ARG A 122 8.70 7.48 -13.15
C ARG A 122 7.39 7.71 -13.88
N LEU A 123 6.45 8.37 -13.23
CA LEU A 123 5.14 8.67 -13.81
C LEU A 123 5.26 9.86 -14.77
N ASP A 124 4.50 9.79 -15.87
CA ASP A 124 4.41 10.88 -16.82
C ASP A 124 3.78 12.12 -16.17
N LEU A 125 4.31 13.28 -16.53
CA LEU A 125 3.84 14.57 -16.05
C LEU A 125 3.00 15.28 -17.12
N PRO A 126 2.00 16.10 -16.74
CA PRO A 126 1.32 16.98 -17.67
C PRO A 126 2.27 17.93 -18.41
N ASP A 127 1.86 18.43 -19.58
CA ASP A 127 2.67 19.38 -20.35
C ASP A 127 3.07 20.60 -19.52
N GLY A 128 4.37 20.93 -19.53
CA GLY A 128 4.93 22.06 -18.80
C GLY A 128 5.18 21.82 -17.31
N ALA A 129 4.85 20.65 -16.78
CA ALA A 129 5.25 20.26 -15.44
C ALA A 129 6.72 19.83 -15.36
N VAL A 130 7.38 20.18 -14.26
CA VAL A 130 8.81 19.88 -14.04
C VAL A 130 9.06 18.86 -12.92
N GLY A 131 8.05 18.58 -12.09
CA GLY A 131 8.15 17.62 -10.99
C GLY A 131 6.85 17.51 -10.21
N GLY A 132 6.84 16.72 -9.14
CA GLY A 132 5.68 16.49 -8.30
C GLY A 132 5.86 15.34 -7.32
N GLU A 133 4.77 14.96 -6.66
CA GLU A 133 4.70 13.79 -5.77
C GLU A 133 3.48 12.94 -6.11
N ALA A 134 3.62 11.62 -6.12
CA ALA A 134 2.50 10.70 -6.02
C ALA A 134 2.24 10.38 -4.54
N ARG A 135 1.12 10.84 -3.99
CA ARG A 135 0.86 10.80 -2.54
C ARG A 135 0.01 9.63 -2.07
N ALA A 136 -0.88 9.14 -2.92
CA ALA A 136 -1.73 8.00 -2.57
C ALA A 136 -2.09 7.19 -3.81
N ILE A 137 -2.39 5.93 -3.58
CA ILE A 137 -2.84 4.98 -4.58
C ILE A 137 -4.00 4.16 -4.00
N ASN A 138 -5.03 3.88 -4.80
CA ASN A 138 -6.10 2.97 -4.40
C ASN A 138 -5.88 1.55 -4.99
N ASN A 139 -6.76 0.62 -4.64
CA ASN A 139 -6.67 -0.76 -5.11
C ASN A 139 -6.95 -0.95 -6.61
N ASP A 140 -7.57 0.05 -7.27
CA ASP A 140 -7.77 0.07 -8.72
C ASP A 140 -6.54 0.65 -9.46
N GLY A 141 -5.49 1.06 -8.73
CA GLY A 141 -4.29 1.66 -9.29
C GLY A 141 -4.42 3.14 -9.63
N VAL A 142 -5.49 3.82 -9.19
CA VAL A 142 -5.63 5.28 -9.33
C VAL A 142 -4.67 5.96 -8.36
N ILE A 143 -3.83 6.84 -8.89
CA ILE A 143 -2.77 7.53 -8.15
C ILE A 143 -3.14 9.00 -8.06
N VAL A 144 -3.14 9.58 -6.87
CA VAL A 144 -3.35 11.03 -6.69
C VAL A 144 -2.10 11.70 -6.14
N GLY A 145 -1.94 12.98 -6.45
CA GLY A 145 -0.74 13.70 -6.10
C GLY A 145 -0.81 15.17 -6.48
N TRP A 146 0.37 15.76 -6.66
CA TRP A 146 0.48 17.11 -7.19
C TRP A 146 1.68 17.21 -8.12
N THR A 147 1.66 18.21 -9.00
CA THR A 147 2.75 18.54 -9.90
C THR A 147 3.01 20.04 -9.92
N LYS A 148 4.22 20.46 -10.27
CA LYS A 148 4.63 21.85 -10.39
C LYS A 148 4.62 22.30 -11.86
N ILE A 149 3.75 23.25 -12.19
CA ILE A 149 3.69 23.91 -13.50
C ILE A 149 4.03 25.38 -13.31
N GLY A 150 5.20 25.80 -13.79
CA GLY A 150 5.77 27.09 -13.40
C GLY A 150 6.00 27.16 -11.88
N ASP A 151 5.47 28.20 -11.23
CA ASP A 151 5.57 28.39 -9.78
C ASP A 151 4.36 27.89 -8.99
N VAL A 152 3.41 27.21 -9.65
CA VAL A 152 2.13 26.79 -9.05
C VAL A 152 2.07 25.28 -8.91
N ASP A 153 1.60 24.80 -7.76
CA ASP A 153 1.32 23.39 -7.52
C ASP A 153 -0.12 23.05 -7.94
N HIS A 154 -0.27 21.99 -8.73
CA HIS A 154 -1.53 21.53 -9.29
C HIS A 154 -1.83 20.13 -8.77
N GLY A 155 -3.02 19.91 -8.21
CA GLY A 155 -3.49 18.56 -7.87
C GLY A 155 -3.70 17.71 -9.12
N VAL A 156 -3.25 16.46 -9.09
CA VAL A 156 -3.36 15.51 -10.21
C VAL A 156 -3.89 14.15 -9.74
N ARG A 157 -4.47 13.40 -10.68
CA ARG A 157 -4.94 12.02 -10.51
C ARG A 157 -4.62 11.19 -11.75
#